data_AF-A0A535YNJ8-F1
#
_entry.id   AF-A0A535YNJ8-F1
#
_cell.length_a   1.000
_cell.length_b   1.000
_cell.length_c   1.000
_cell.angle_alpha   90.00
_cell.angle_beta   90.00
_cell.angle_gamma   90.00
#
_symmetry.space_group_name_H-M   'P 1'
#
loop_
_entity.id
_entity.type
_entity.pdbx_description
1 polymer ?
#
loop_
_entity_poly.entity_id
_entity_poly.type
_entity_poly.pdbx_seq_one_letter_code
_entity_poly.pdbx_strand_id
1 'polypeptide(L)' 'ELGRSEPVGCIDPERTNLRGGSIALGHPFGATGARCVTTLANEMARRSAQLGLVSVCAAGGVGAAIVLERP' A
#
# COMPACT_ATOMS: atom_id res chain seq x y z
N GLU A 1 12.98 16.49 7.27
CA GLU A 1 11.84 15.80 7.91
C GLU A 1 10.56 16.61 7.72
N LEU A 2 9.38 16.00 7.88
CA LEU A 2 8.09 16.64 7.65
C LEU A 2 7.67 17.66 8.74
N GLY A 3 8.52 17.90 9.75
CA GLY A 3 8.25 18.88 10.82
C GLY A 3 7.03 18.56 11.69
N ARG A 4 6.70 17.28 11.85
CA ARG A 4 5.51 16.82 12.60
C ARG A 4 5.91 16.24 13.94
N SER A 5 5.17 16.59 14.99
CA SER A 5 5.29 15.99 16.33
C SER A 5 4.47 14.71 16.50
N GLU A 6 3.63 14.38 15.51
CA GLU A 6 2.70 13.25 15.54
C GLU A 6 2.64 12.54 14.17
N PRO A 7 2.17 11.27 14.13
CA PRO A 7 1.97 10.54 12.87
C PRO A 7 1.07 11.29 11.88
N VAL A 8 1.20 10.99 10.59
CA VAL A 8 0.43 11.66 9.52
C VAL A 8 -1.09 11.48 9.70
N GLY A 9 -1.51 10.31 10.18
CA GLY A 9 -2.89 9.97 10.47
C GLY A 9 -3.02 8.53 10.94
N CYS A 10 -4.21 8.16 11.39
CA CYS A 10 -4.55 6.78 11.71
C CYS A 10 -5.00 6.05 10.43
N ILE A 11 -4.61 4.79 10.27
CA ILE A 11 -5.01 3.96 9.14
C ILE A 11 -6.10 3.00 9.59
N ASP A 12 -7.19 2.93 8.84
CA ASP A 12 -8.31 2.01 9.06
C ASP A 12 -7.89 0.54 8.79
N PRO A 13 -7.88 -0.35 9.80
CA PRO A 13 -7.55 -1.76 9.63
C PRO A 13 -8.50 -2.50 8.69
N GLU A 14 -9.77 -2.10 8.62
CA GLU A 14 -10.81 -2.75 7.78
C GLU A 14 -10.66 -2.42 6.29
N ARG A 15 -9.70 -1.56 5.94
CA ARG A 15 -9.37 -1.16 4.57
C ARG A 15 -7.92 -1.44 4.19
N THR A 16 -7.14 -2.00 5.11
CA THR A 16 -5.70 -2.17 4.95
C THR A 16 -5.33 -3.63 4.77
N ASN A 17 -4.56 -3.96 3.74
CA ASN A 17 -4.02 -5.31 3.50
C ASN A 17 -5.05 -6.46 3.58
N LEU A 18 -6.25 -6.24 3.03
CA LEU A 18 -7.42 -7.15 3.11
C LEU A 18 -7.18 -8.57 2.57
N ARG A 19 -6.15 -8.73 1.74
CA ARG A 19 -5.74 -10.01 1.15
C ARG A 19 -4.40 -10.51 1.71
N GLY A 20 -3.98 -9.99 2.86
CA GLY A 20 -2.70 -10.28 3.48
C GLY A 20 -1.56 -9.37 2.98
N GLY A 21 -0.55 -9.21 3.83
CA GLY A 21 0.65 -8.41 3.56
C GLY A 21 1.88 -9.28 3.26
N SER A 22 3.02 -8.62 3.05
CA SER A 22 4.30 -9.30 2.77
C SER A 22 4.80 -10.20 3.89
N ILE A 23 4.36 -10.01 5.13
CA ILE A 23 4.67 -10.92 6.25
C ILE A 23 4.08 -12.31 5.98
N ALA A 24 2.85 -12.38 5.47
CA ALA A 24 2.17 -13.66 5.23
C ALA A 24 2.49 -14.23 3.83
N LEU A 25 2.61 -13.36 2.82
CA LEU A 25 2.72 -13.76 1.41
C LEU A 25 4.17 -13.83 0.90
N GLY A 26 5.13 -13.34 1.68
CA GLY A 26 6.52 -13.19 1.28
C GLY A 26 6.87 -11.81 0.74
N HIS A 27 8.17 -11.52 0.73
CA HIS A 27 8.74 -10.23 0.33
C HIS A 27 9.91 -10.40 -0.65
N PRO A 28 9.66 -10.84 -1.91
CA PRO A 28 10.69 -10.85 -2.93
C PRO A 28 11.10 -9.40 -3.26
N PHE A 29 12.38 -9.09 -3.07
CA PHE A 29 12.93 -7.77 -3.31
C PHE A 29 12.73 -7.34 -4.78
N GLY A 30 12.38 -6.07 -5.00
CA GLY A 30 12.03 -5.53 -6.32
C GLY A 30 10.65 -5.92 -6.86
N ALA A 31 10.19 -7.15 -6.63
CA ALA A 31 8.89 -7.63 -7.13
C ALA A 31 7.70 -7.25 -6.24
N THR A 32 7.91 -7.03 -4.95
CA THR A 32 6.82 -6.76 -4.00
C THR A 32 6.00 -5.51 -4.35
N GLY A 33 6.63 -4.45 -4.86
CA GLY A 33 5.92 -3.22 -5.23
C GLY A 33 4.85 -3.47 -6.30
N ALA A 34 5.21 -4.17 -7.38
CA ALA A 34 4.28 -4.57 -8.43
C ALA A 34 3.16 -5.46 -7.90
N ARG A 35 3.49 -6.43 -7.03
CA ARG A 35 2.48 -7.27 -6.36
C ARG A 35 1.48 -6.43 -5.58
N CYS A 36 1.93 -5.47 -4.76
CA CYS A 36 1.05 -4.61 -3.95
C CYS A 36 0.10 -3.79 -4.82
N VAL A 37 0.61 -3.17 -5.88
CA VAL A 37 -0.19 -2.38 -6.85
C VAL A 37 -1.25 -3.26 -7.51
N THR A 38 -0.86 -4.43 -8.01
CA THR A 38 -1.79 -5.37 -8.66
C THR A 38 -2.84 -5.89 -7.68
N THR A 39 -2.46 -6.24 -6.44
CA THR A 39 -3.42 -6.67 -5.41
C THR A 39 -4.42 -5.57 -5.09
N LEU A 40 -3.96 -4.32 -4.93
CA LEU A 40 -4.85 -3.19 -4.66
C LEU A 40 -5.80 -2.93 -5.83
N ALA A 41 -5.31 -2.87 -7.07
CA ALA A 41 -6.15 -2.64 -8.25
C ALA A 41 -7.27 -3.70 -8.37
N ASN A 42 -6.95 -4.97 -8.13
CA ASN A 42 -7.94 -6.05 -8.11
C ASN A 42 -8.96 -5.89 -6.97
N GLU A 43 -8.52 -5.48 -5.78
CA GLU A 43 -9.43 -5.27 -4.65
C GLU A 43 -10.31 -4.03 -4.84
N MET A 44 -9.79 -2.97 -5.45
CA MET A 44 -10.57 -1.79 -5.84
C MET A 44 -11.69 -2.16 -6.82
N ALA A 45 -11.39 -2.99 -7.82
CA ALA A 45 -12.42 -3.50 -8.74
C ALA A 45 -13.48 -4.34 -8.00
N ARG A 46 -13.06 -5.26 -7.11
CA ARG A 46 -13.97 -6.11 -6.33
C ARG A 46 -14.89 -5.33 -5.39
N ARG A 47 -14.38 -4.28 -4.76
CA ARG A 47 -15.12 -3.44 -3.79
C ARG A 47 -15.75 -2.20 -4.41
N SER A 48 -15.67 -2.04 -5.73
CA SER A 48 -16.10 -0.82 -6.43
C SER A 48 -15.49 0.47 -5.86
N ALA A 49 -14.26 0.41 -5.36
CA ALA A 49 -13.56 1.58 -4.85
C ALA A 49 -12.99 2.41 -6.02
N GLN A 50 -13.09 3.74 -5.90
CA GLN A 50 -12.52 4.67 -6.89
C GLN A 50 -11.05 4.96 -6.62
N LEU A 51 -10.68 5.20 -5.35
CA LEU A 51 -9.32 5.53 -4.95
C LEU A 51 -8.70 4.45 -4.06
N GLY A 52 -7.41 4.22 -4.27
CA GLY A 52 -6.59 3.34 -3.43
C GLY A 52 -5.18 3.91 -3.25
N LEU A 53 -4.55 3.57 -2.13
CA LEU A 53 -3.19 3.99 -1.79
C LEU A 53 -2.32 2.76 -1.56
N VAL A 54 -1.18 2.69 -2.26
CA VAL A 54 -0.06 1.81 -1.92
C VAL A 54 1.05 2.64 -1.31
N SER A 55 1.66 2.15 -0.23
CA SER A 55 2.96 2.63 0.24
C SER A 55 3.89 1.46 0.52
N VAL A 56 5.18 1.64 0.26
CA VAL A 56 6.22 0.64 0.51
C VAL A 56 7.46 1.32 1.08
N CYS A 57 8.07 0.70 2.08
CA CYS A 57 9.44 1.02 2.50
C CYS A 57 10.45 0.20 1.70
N ALA A 58 11.69 0.66 1.68
CA ALA A 58 12.81 -0.09 1.12
C ALA A 58 14.09 0.16 1.93
N ALA A 59 15.07 -0.74 1.77
CA ALA A 59 16.40 -0.57 2.33
C ALA A 59 17.04 0.73 1.82
N GLY A 60 17.95 1.31 2.63
CA GLY A 60 18.59 2.59 2.31
C GLY A 60 17.81 3.83 2.78
N GLY A 61 16.79 3.65 3.63
CA GLY A 61 16.03 4.77 4.21
C GLY A 61 15.10 5.45 3.22
N VAL A 62 14.63 4.73 2.20
CA VAL A 62 13.74 5.27 1.17
C VAL A 62 12.36 4.60 1.21
N GLY A 63 11.37 5.27 0.65
CA GLY A 63 10.02 4.75 0.51
C GLY A 63 9.33 5.37 -0.70
N ALA A 64 8.26 4.72 -1.14
CA ALA A 64 7.42 5.21 -2.24
C ALA A 64 5.95 5.08 -1.87
N ALA A 65 5.13 5.99 -2.40
CA ALA A 65 3.68 5.96 -2.30
C ALA A 65 3.05 6.21 -3.68
N ILE A 66 1.97 5.51 -3.98
CA ILE A 66 1.26 5.58 -5.26
C ILE A 66 -0.25 5.63 -4.96
N VAL A 67 -0.94 6.61 -5.54
CA VAL A 67 -2.40 6.67 -5.56
C VAL A 67 -2.88 6.06 -6.87
N LEU A 68 -3.78 5.08 -6.77
CA LEU A 68 -4.47 4.48 -7.90
C LEU A 68 -5.86 5.09 -7.98
N GLU A 69 -6.27 5.44 -9.19
CA GLU A 69 -7.66 5.77 -9.53
C GLU A 69 -8.19 4.70 -10.49
N ARG A 70 -9.38 4.17 -10.19
CA ARG A 70 -10.07 3.24 -11.09
C ARG A 70 -10.89 4.05 -12.11
N PRO A 71 -10.81 3.71 -13.41
CA PRO A 71 -11.66 4.32 -14.42
C PRO A 71 -13.15 3.98 -14.23
#